data_AF-A0A1P8AWA5-F1
#
_entry.id   AF-A0A1P8AWA5-F1
#
_cell.length_a   1.000
_cell.length_b   1.000
_cell.length_c   1.000
_cell.angle_alpha   90.00
_cell.angle_beta   90.00
_cell.angle_gamma   90.00
#
_symmetry.space_group_name_H-M   'P 1'
#
loop_
_entity.id
_entity.type
_entity.pdbx_description
1 polymer ?
#
loop_
_entity_poly.entity_id
_entity_poly.type
_entity_poly.pdbx_seq_one_letter_code
_entity_poly.pdbx_strand_id
1 'polypeptide(L)'
;MEDVLTLITMIVLLLLAFHGFGKCSSDLYSRSDFPEGFVFGAGISAYQWEGAVDEDGRKPSVWDTFLHCRKMDNGDIACDGYHKYKEDVQLMAETGLHTFRFSISWSRLISNGRGSINPKGLQFYKNFIQELVKHGIEPHVTLHHYDFPQYLEDDYGGWTNRKIIKDFTAYADVCFREFGNHVKFWTTINEANIFTIGGYNDGNSPPGRCSFPGRNCTLGNSSTETYIVGHNLLLAHASVSRLYKQKYKDIQGGSVGFSLFAMNFTPSTNSKDDEIATKRANDFYLGWMLEPLIYGDYPDVMKRTIGSRLPVFSKEESEQVKGSSDFIGVIHYLTALVTNIDINPSLSGIPDFNSDMVLSMRVRISRLPNSDEKCLIFFITLSIPNPFLLVVAFVFVWTSLLFLHGLWKAS
;
A
#
# COMPACT_ATOMS: atom_id res chain seq x y z
N MET A 1 7.59 -55.73 4.40
CA MET A 1 8.81 -55.22 3.72
C MET A 1 8.48 -54.05 2.81
N GLU A 2 7.36 -54.10 2.08
CA GLU A 2 6.89 -52.98 1.25
C GLU A 2 6.59 -51.72 2.06
N ASP A 3 5.91 -51.81 3.22
CA ASP A 3 5.55 -50.63 4.02
C ASP A 3 6.75 -49.85 4.61
N VAL A 4 7.85 -50.56 4.91
CA VAL A 4 9.09 -49.93 5.41
C VAL A 4 9.80 -49.20 4.27
N LEU A 5 9.76 -49.75 3.05
CA LEU A 5 10.32 -49.13 1.86
C LEU A 5 9.53 -47.89 1.45
N THR A 6 8.20 -47.90 1.58
CA THR A 6 7.34 -46.74 1.32
C THR A 6 7.57 -45.62 2.33
N LEU A 7 7.76 -45.94 3.62
CA LEU A 7 8.07 -44.96 4.67
C LEU A 7 9.45 -44.32 4.46
N ILE A 8 10.47 -45.11 4.12
CA ILE A 8 11.82 -44.59 3.81
C ILE A 8 11.77 -43.71 2.55
N THR A 9 11.00 -44.10 1.53
CA THR A 9 10.84 -43.32 0.30
C THR A 9 10.11 -42.00 0.57
N MET A 10 9.09 -41.99 1.44
CA MET A 10 8.42 -40.75 1.86
C MET A 10 9.34 -39.85 2.70
N ILE A 11 10.15 -40.41 3.61
CA ILE A 11 11.11 -39.62 4.40
C ILE A 11 12.21 -39.04 3.50
N VAL A 12 12.72 -39.80 2.53
CA VAL A 12 13.70 -39.32 1.55
C VAL A 12 13.08 -38.26 0.64
N LEU A 13 11.84 -38.41 0.19
CA LEU A 13 11.12 -37.39 -0.59
C LEU A 13 10.82 -36.14 0.23
N LEU A 14 10.51 -36.26 1.53
CA LEU A 14 10.36 -35.13 2.45
C LEU A 14 11.70 -34.42 2.68
N LEU A 15 12.78 -35.16 2.93
CA LEU A 15 14.12 -34.60 3.08
C LEU A 15 14.60 -33.93 1.79
N LEU A 16 14.30 -34.49 0.61
CA LEU A 16 14.59 -33.89 -0.69
C LEU A 16 13.70 -32.67 -0.99
N ALA A 17 12.44 -32.65 -0.53
CA ALA A 17 11.56 -31.49 -0.60
C ALA A 17 12.05 -30.34 0.30
N PHE A 18 12.72 -30.65 1.41
CA PHE A 18 13.41 -29.67 2.26
C PHE A 18 14.78 -29.23 1.71
N HIS A 19 15.40 -29.99 0.80
CA HIS A 19 16.62 -29.58 0.07
C HIS A 19 16.34 -28.71 -1.17
N GLY A 20 15.06 -28.51 -1.53
CA GLY A 20 14.61 -27.66 -2.65
C GLY A 20 14.31 -26.20 -2.29
N PHE A 21 14.49 -25.82 -1.03
CA PHE A 21 14.68 -24.42 -0.63
C PHE A 21 16.18 -24.18 -0.56
N GLY A 22 16.77 -23.73 -1.66
CA GLY A 22 18.14 -23.24 -1.65
C GLY A 22 18.32 -22.30 -0.47
N LYS A 23 19.25 -22.61 0.42
CA LYS A 23 19.74 -21.63 1.39
C LYS A 23 20.17 -20.44 0.56
N CYS A 24 19.49 -19.31 0.68
CA CYS A 24 20.00 -18.05 0.18
C CYS A 24 21.40 -17.92 0.79
N SER A 25 22.44 -18.06 -0.03
CA SER A 25 23.81 -18.05 0.48
C SER A 25 23.98 -16.75 1.28
N SER A 26 24.26 -16.88 2.57
CA SER A 26 24.50 -15.76 3.48
C SER A 26 25.67 -14.87 3.05
N ASP A 27 26.37 -15.28 2.01
CA ASP A 27 27.66 -14.73 1.59
C ASP A 27 27.56 -13.81 0.36
N LEU A 28 26.36 -13.61 -0.22
CA LEU A 28 26.18 -12.74 -1.38
C LEU A 28 26.02 -11.26 -1.02
N TYR A 29 25.29 -10.94 0.06
CA TYR A 29 25.08 -9.58 0.55
C TYR A 29 24.93 -9.56 2.07
N SER A 30 25.41 -8.49 2.67
CA SER A 30 25.45 -8.23 4.11
C SER A 30 24.93 -6.82 4.41
N ARG A 31 24.64 -6.55 5.69
CA ARG A 31 24.21 -5.20 6.12
C ARG A 31 25.28 -4.13 5.90
N SER A 32 26.56 -4.52 5.86
CA SER A 32 27.68 -3.60 5.59
C SER A 32 27.77 -3.16 4.13
N ASP A 33 27.04 -3.81 3.21
CA ASP A 33 26.95 -3.36 1.81
C ASP A 33 26.01 -2.16 1.63
N PHE A 34 25.32 -1.74 2.69
CA PHE A 34 24.40 -0.61 2.70
C PHE A 34 25.02 0.58 3.44
N PRO A 35 24.60 1.82 3.10
CA PRO A 35 25.07 3.01 3.79
C PRO A 35 24.87 2.91 5.31
N GLU A 36 25.79 3.52 6.07
CA GLU A 36 25.64 3.63 7.52
C GLU A 36 24.29 4.30 7.85
N GLY A 37 23.58 3.74 8.83
CA GLY A 37 22.23 4.19 9.20
C GLY A 37 21.10 3.63 8.33
N PHE A 38 21.37 2.73 7.36
CA PHE A 38 20.30 2.04 6.64
C PHE A 38 19.47 1.17 7.58
N VAL A 39 18.14 1.37 7.54
CA VAL A 39 17.20 0.66 8.41
C VAL A 39 16.58 -0.54 7.68
N PHE A 40 16.74 -1.72 8.27
CA PHE A 40 16.09 -2.94 7.81
C PHE A 40 14.90 -3.24 8.71
N GLY A 41 13.77 -3.60 8.09
CA GLY A 41 12.54 -3.85 8.83
C GLY A 41 11.61 -4.81 8.12
N ALA A 42 10.48 -5.07 8.76
CA ALA A 42 9.35 -5.79 8.21
C ALA A 42 8.09 -4.92 8.31
N GLY A 43 7.00 -5.34 7.68
CA GLY A 43 5.76 -4.60 7.83
C GLY A 43 4.49 -5.39 7.59
N ILE A 44 3.40 -4.84 8.12
CA ILE A 44 2.05 -5.39 8.11
C ILE A 44 1.02 -4.28 7.84
N SER A 45 -0.24 -4.67 7.63
CA SER A 45 -1.39 -3.78 7.73
C SER A 45 -2.40 -4.33 8.74
N ALA A 46 -3.19 -3.43 9.32
CA ALA A 46 -4.13 -3.75 10.38
C ALA A 46 -5.12 -4.84 9.98
N TYR A 47 -5.82 -4.68 8.85
CA TYR A 47 -6.82 -5.66 8.40
C TYR A 47 -6.21 -7.05 8.09
N GLN A 48 -4.96 -7.10 7.63
CA GLN A 48 -4.29 -8.35 7.26
C GLN A 48 -3.71 -9.11 8.45
N TRP A 49 -3.54 -8.46 9.61
CA TRP A 49 -2.81 -9.02 10.74
C TRP A 49 -3.63 -9.06 12.04
N GLU A 50 -4.38 -8.00 12.36
CA GLU A 50 -4.97 -7.83 13.69
C GLU A 50 -6.05 -8.87 14.03
N GLY A 51 -7.03 -9.08 13.15
CA GLY A 51 -8.25 -9.81 13.52
C GLY A 51 -9.11 -9.04 14.52
N ALA A 52 -9.78 -9.77 15.42
CA ALA A 52 -10.63 -9.22 16.48
C ALA A 52 -11.64 -8.20 15.93
N VAL A 53 -12.38 -8.66 14.92
CA VAL A 53 -13.20 -7.84 14.01
C VAL A 53 -14.29 -7.03 14.71
N ASP A 54 -14.91 -7.59 15.73
CA ASP A 54 -16.04 -7.02 16.47
C ASP A 54 -15.75 -6.87 17.98
N GLU A 55 -14.48 -7.00 18.37
CA GLU A 55 -14.06 -6.92 19.76
C GLU A 55 -13.79 -5.48 20.21
N ASP A 56 -13.96 -5.25 21.52
CA ASP A 56 -13.51 -4.05 22.22
C ASP A 56 -13.96 -2.73 21.57
N GLY A 57 -15.12 -2.74 20.92
CA GLY A 57 -15.73 -1.56 20.32
C GLY A 57 -15.20 -1.17 18.94
N ARG A 58 -14.39 -2.01 18.26
CA ARG A 58 -14.13 -1.87 16.82
C ARG A 58 -15.47 -1.95 16.05
N LYS A 59 -15.58 -1.20 14.97
CA LYS A 59 -16.71 -1.26 14.03
C LYS A 59 -16.22 -1.69 12.63
N PRO A 60 -17.13 -2.12 11.75
CA PRO A 60 -16.76 -2.54 10.41
C PRO A 60 -16.02 -1.44 9.62
N SER A 61 -14.93 -1.84 8.99
CA SER A 61 -14.29 -1.16 7.87
C SER A 61 -14.94 -1.59 6.55
N VAL A 62 -14.53 -0.92 5.46
CA VAL A 62 -14.94 -1.30 4.10
C VAL A 62 -14.47 -2.70 3.69
N TRP A 63 -13.35 -3.19 4.24
CA TRP A 63 -12.88 -4.55 3.96
C TRP A 63 -13.79 -5.61 4.56
N ASP A 64 -14.23 -5.42 5.81
CA ASP A 64 -15.15 -6.34 6.49
C ASP A 64 -16.42 -6.51 5.65
N THR A 65 -17.04 -5.38 5.30
CA THR A 65 -18.28 -5.33 4.53
C THR A 65 -18.11 -5.96 3.14
N PHE A 66 -17.04 -5.59 2.42
CA PHE A 66 -16.79 -6.09 1.09
C PHE A 66 -16.64 -7.62 1.04
N LEU A 67 -15.88 -8.22 1.96
CA LEU A 67 -15.65 -9.66 1.97
C LEU A 67 -16.85 -10.44 2.53
N HIS A 68 -17.49 -9.95 3.60
CA HIS A 68 -18.68 -10.58 4.18
C HIS A 68 -19.86 -10.59 3.20
N CYS A 69 -20.14 -9.46 2.51
CA CYS A 69 -21.22 -9.40 1.52
C CYS A 69 -20.99 -10.34 0.33
N ARG A 70 -19.72 -10.61 -0.01
CA ARG A 70 -19.34 -11.53 -1.09
C ARG A 70 -19.11 -12.97 -0.64
N LYS A 71 -19.24 -13.26 0.66
CA LYS A 71 -18.99 -14.58 1.27
C LYS A 71 -17.60 -15.14 0.90
N MET A 72 -16.60 -14.27 0.93
CA MET A 72 -15.20 -14.61 0.66
C MET A 72 -14.42 -14.80 1.98
N ASP A 73 -13.26 -15.46 1.90
CA ASP A 73 -12.29 -15.51 3.00
C ASP A 73 -11.96 -14.07 3.46
N ASN A 74 -11.82 -13.88 4.77
CA ASN A 74 -11.81 -12.57 5.40
C ASN A 74 -10.74 -12.41 6.48
N GLY A 75 -10.66 -11.20 7.04
CA GLY A 75 -9.71 -10.83 8.10
C GLY A 75 -10.28 -10.91 9.50
N ASP A 76 -11.35 -11.70 9.75
CA ASP A 76 -12.05 -11.68 11.04
C ASP A 76 -11.14 -12.06 12.21
N ILE A 77 -10.28 -13.06 11.97
CA ILE A 77 -9.22 -13.52 12.87
C ILE A 77 -7.83 -13.13 12.33
N ALA A 78 -7.61 -13.23 11.00
CA ALA A 78 -6.31 -12.99 10.37
C ALA A 78 -5.17 -13.78 11.04
N CYS A 79 -4.09 -13.10 11.46
CA CYS A 79 -2.99 -13.70 12.25
C CYS A 79 -3.24 -13.62 13.77
N ASP A 80 -4.40 -13.10 14.19
CA ASP A 80 -4.76 -12.87 15.59
C ASP A 80 -3.79 -11.90 16.31
N GLY A 81 -3.24 -10.95 15.55
CA GLY A 81 -2.26 -9.97 16.02
C GLY A 81 -2.77 -9.07 17.14
N TYR A 82 -4.08 -8.82 17.20
CA TYR A 82 -4.68 -8.06 18.30
C TYR A 82 -4.37 -8.68 19.67
N HIS A 83 -4.33 -10.01 19.74
CA HIS A 83 -4.04 -10.75 20.96
C HIS A 83 -2.56 -11.15 21.07
N LYS A 84 -1.90 -11.43 19.95
CA LYS A 84 -0.56 -12.05 19.88
C LYS A 84 0.59 -11.11 19.57
N TYR A 85 0.36 -9.79 19.63
CA TYR A 85 1.39 -8.83 19.25
C TYR A 85 2.69 -8.94 20.06
N LYS A 86 2.65 -9.45 21.30
CA LYS A 86 3.87 -9.59 22.12
C LYS A 86 4.80 -10.66 21.59
N GLU A 87 4.22 -11.79 21.20
CA GLU A 87 4.92 -12.91 20.56
C GLU A 87 5.50 -12.47 19.22
N ASP A 88 4.73 -11.72 18.43
CA ASP A 88 5.20 -11.18 17.15
C ASP A 88 6.36 -10.19 17.34
N VAL A 89 6.30 -9.28 18.33
CA VAL A 89 7.40 -8.36 18.64
C VAL A 89 8.65 -9.10 19.10
N GLN A 90 8.50 -10.19 19.86
CA GLN A 90 9.64 -11.02 20.23
C GLN A 90 10.33 -11.62 18.98
N LEU A 91 9.56 -12.14 18.02
CA LEU A 91 10.10 -12.65 16.76
C LEU A 91 10.80 -11.56 15.94
N MET A 92 10.24 -10.34 15.93
CA MET A 92 10.88 -9.18 15.28
C MET A 92 12.23 -8.84 15.91
N ALA A 93 12.33 -8.89 17.23
CA ALA A 93 13.56 -8.63 17.97
C ALA A 93 14.62 -9.72 17.71
N GLU A 94 14.21 -10.99 17.76
CA GLU A 94 15.07 -12.15 17.47
C GLU A 94 15.60 -12.13 16.03
N THR A 95 14.79 -11.62 15.08
CA THR A 95 15.18 -11.41 13.68
C THR A 95 16.18 -10.25 13.51
N GLY A 96 16.30 -9.36 14.50
CA GLY A 96 17.18 -8.19 14.44
C GLY A 96 16.63 -7.08 13.53
N LEU A 97 15.32 -6.84 13.54
CA LEU A 97 14.73 -5.71 12.84
C LEU A 97 15.10 -4.39 13.53
N HIS A 98 15.47 -3.38 12.74
CA HIS A 98 15.68 -2.01 13.25
C HIS A 98 14.36 -1.25 13.36
N THR A 99 13.44 -1.53 12.45
CA THR A 99 12.16 -0.83 12.32
C THR A 99 11.05 -1.80 11.98
N PHE A 100 9.83 -1.47 12.37
CA PHE A 100 8.64 -2.23 12.01
C PHE A 100 7.53 -1.29 11.52
N ARG A 101 7.08 -1.54 10.29
CA ARG A 101 6.01 -0.77 9.67
C ARG A 101 4.65 -1.43 9.92
N PHE A 102 3.70 -0.72 10.49
CA PHE A 102 2.33 -1.21 10.64
C PHE A 102 1.31 -0.11 10.32
N SER A 103 0.03 -0.45 10.16
CA SER A 103 -1.03 0.54 10.04
C SER A 103 -1.92 0.56 11.28
N ILE A 104 -2.51 1.72 11.55
CA ILE A 104 -3.53 1.87 12.60
C ILE A 104 -4.90 1.74 11.93
N SER A 105 -5.73 0.82 12.43
CA SER A 105 -7.10 0.68 11.95
C SER A 105 -7.94 1.86 12.40
N TRP A 106 -8.40 2.66 11.43
CA TRP A 106 -9.28 3.81 11.70
C TRP A 106 -10.58 3.33 12.38
N SER A 107 -11.18 2.24 11.90
CA SER A 107 -12.42 1.69 12.47
C SER A 107 -12.25 1.06 13.86
N ARG A 108 -11.01 0.79 14.32
CA ARG A 108 -10.72 0.40 15.70
C ARG A 108 -10.51 1.62 16.60
N LEU A 109 -9.78 2.63 16.11
CA LEU A 109 -9.41 3.81 16.92
C LEU A 109 -10.56 4.81 17.06
N ILE A 110 -11.30 5.07 15.98
CA ILE A 110 -12.46 5.97 15.93
C ILE A 110 -13.59 5.22 15.21
N SER A 111 -14.37 4.44 15.95
CA SER A 111 -15.16 3.36 15.33
C SER A 111 -16.23 3.82 14.35
N ASN A 112 -16.85 4.99 14.56
CA ASN A 112 -17.81 5.57 13.62
C ASN A 112 -17.14 6.48 12.58
N GLY A 113 -15.81 6.43 12.43
CA GLY A 113 -15.00 7.34 11.63
C GLY A 113 -14.90 8.78 12.14
N ARG A 114 -15.84 9.20 12.99
CA ARG A 114 -15.86 10.50 13.68
C ARG A 114 -16.18 10.35 15.16
N GLY A 115 -15.86 11.38 15.93
CA GLY A 115 -16.26 11.51 17.33
C GLY A 115 -15.18 11.04 18.30
N SER A 116 -15.61 10.43 19.40
CA SER A 116 -14.73 10.01 20.49
C SER A 116 -13.84 8.84 20.10
N ILE A 117 -12.62 8.84 20.64
CA ILE A 117 -11.67 7.73 20.54
C ILE A 117 -12.25 6.51 21.26
N ASN A 118 -12.09 5.33 20.68
CA ASN A 118 -12.31 4.07 21.38
C ASN A 118 -11.16 3.82 22.38
N PRO A 119 -11.39 3.84 23.70
CA PRO A 119 -10.31 3.71 24.69
C PRO A 119 -9.56 2.38 24.59
N LYS A 120 -10.23 1.30 24.20
CA LYS A 120 -9.60 -0.03 24.06
C LYS A 120 -8.70 -0.10 22.84
N GLY A 121 -9.18 0.39 21.70
CA GLY A 121 -8.36 0.53 20.48
C GLY A 121 -7.13 1.42 20.72
N LEU A 122 -7.30 2.54 21.43
CA LEU A 122 -6.19 3.41 21.83
C LEU A 122 -5.16 2.67 22.70
N GLN A 123 -5.63 1.93 23.71
CA GLN A 123 -4.76 1.18 24.61
C GLN A 123 -3.98 0.08 23.87
N PHE A 124 -4.62 -0.61 22.93
CA PHE A 124 -3.97 -1.61 22.08
C PHE A 124 -2.77 -1.03 21.33
N TYR A 125 -2.96 0.05 20.56
CA TYR A 125 -1.86 0.66 19.82
C TYR A 125 -0.79 1.27 20.74
N LYS A 126 -1.17 1.85 21.89
CA LYS A 126 -0.19 2.32 22.88
C LYS A 126 0.67 1.17 23.40
N ASN A 127 0.07 0.05 23.73
CA ASN A 127 0.79 -1.13 24.21
C ASN A 127 1.68 -1.75 23.12
N PHE A 128 1.19 -1.84 21.88
CA PHE A 128 1.96 -2.39 20.78
C PHE A 128 3.19 -1.54 20.47
N ILE A 129 3.01 -0.22 20.37
CA ILE A 129 4.11 0.74 20.16
C ILE A 129 5.12 0.66 21.31
N GLN A 130 4.66 0.59 22.55
CA GLN A 130 5.54 0.46 23.71
C GLN A 130 6.34 -0.84 23.70
N GLU A 131 5.73 -1.95 23.29
CA GLU A 131 6.44 -3.23 23.19
C GLU A 131 7.53 -3.16 22.11
N LEU A 132 7.24 -2.60 20.92
CA LEU A 132 8.25 -2.36 19.88
C LEU A 132 9.43 -1.53 20.40
N VAL A 133 9.14 -0.39 21.02
CA VAL A 133 10.16 0.53 21.56
C VAL A 133 11.00 -0.13 22.64
N LYS A 134 10.39 -0.96 23.50
CA LYS A 134 11.10 -1.69 24.57
C LYS A 134 12.15 -2.66 24.01
N HIS A 135 11.93 -3.21 22.82
CA HIS A 135 12.88 -4.07 22.11
C HIS A 135 13.78 -3.30 21.13
N GLY A 136 13.77 -1.97 21.17
CA GLY A 136 14.62 -1.13 20.31
C GLY A 136 14.20 -1.08 18.85
N ILE A 137 12.95 -1.47 18.54
CA ILE A 137 12.40 -1.47 17.18
C ILE A 137 11.66 -0.14 16.95
N GLU A 138 12.08 0.63 15.96
CA GLU A 138 11.44 1.90 15.64
C GLU A 138 10.07 1.69 14.97
N PRO A 139 8.97 2.27 15.49
CA PRO A 139 7.66 2.14 14.90
C PRO A 139 7.46 3.08 13.70
N HIS A 140 7.17 2.53 12.53
CA HIS A 140 6.78 3.27 11.33
C HIS A 140 5.28 3.09 11.06
N VAL A 141 4.50 4.16 11.15
CA VAL A 141 3.03 4.04 11.12
C VAL A 141 2.46 4.47 9.79
N THR A 142 1.55 3.64 9.26
CA THR A 142 0.69 3.97 8.12
C THR A 142 -0.71 4.35 8.62
N LEU A 143 -1.20 5.52 8.25
CA LEU A 143 -2.51 6.03 8.70
C LEU A 143 -3.68 5.42 7.92
N HIS A 144 -3.52 5.20 6.61
CA HIS A 144 -4.54 4.57 5.78
C HIS A 144 -3.97 3.41 4.97
N HIS A 145 -4.48 2.21 5.23
CA HIS A 145 -4.14 0.98 4.50
C HIS A 145 -5.43 0.27 4.04
N TYR A 146 -6.29 1.03 3.38
CA TYR A 146 -7.51 0.58 2.67
C TYR A 146 -8.67 0.17 3.60
N ASP A 147 -8.52 0.31 4.90
CA ASP A 147 -9.44 -0.17 5.94
C ASP A 147 -10.22 0.96 6.62
N PHE A 148 -10.61 1.99 5.86
CA PHE A 148 -11.41 3.08 6.42
C PHE A 148 -12.80 2.60 6.89
N PRO A 149 -13.42 3.29 7.87
CA PRO A 149 -14.68 2.86 8.48
C PRO A 149 -15.82 2.80 7.45
N GLN A 150 -16.59 1.70 7.45
CA GLN A 150 -17.74 1.53 6.55
C GLN A 150 -18.75 2.68 6.69
N TYR A 151 -18.88 3.22 7.91
CA TYR A 151 -19.74 4.36 8.18
C TYR A 151 -19.47 5.57 7.25
N LEU A 152 -18.21 5.85 6.89
CA LEU A 152 -17.87 6.97 6.00
C LEU A 152 -18.20 6.65 4.53
N GLU A 153 -18.11 5.38 4.14
CA GLU A 153 -18.60 4.91 2.84
C GLU A 153 -20.13 5.06 2.77
N ASP A 154 -20.86 4.64 3.81
CA ASP A 154 -22.31 4.72 3.86
C ASP A 154 -22.85 6.17 3.93
N ASP A 155 -22.18 7.06 4.68
CA ASP A 155 -22.63 8.45 4.88
C ASP A 155 -22.51 9.28 3.60
N TYR A 156 -21.43 9.13 2.83
CA TYR A 156 -21.17 10.00 1.68
C TYR A 156 -20.34 9.39 0.53
N GLY A 157 -20.10 8.08 0.53
CA GLY A 157 -19.30 7.40 -0.49
C GLY A 157 -17.78 7.52 -0.28
N GLY A 158 -17.35 7.74 0.97
CA GLY A 158 -15.94 7.68 1.35
C GLY A 158 -15.05 8.56 0.48
N TRP A 159 -14.08 7.95 -0.20
CA TRP A 159 -13.08 8.69 -0.96
C TRP A 159 -13.59 9.35 -2.25
N THR A 160 -14.81 9.03 -2.71
CA THR A 160 -15.43 9.74 -3.83
C THR A 160 -15.87 11.16 -3.47
N ASN A 161 -15.91 11.50 -2.17
CA ASN A 161 -16.38 12.78 -1.68
C ASN A 161 -15.29 13.55 -0.93
N ARG A 162 -15.16 14.85 -1.22
CA ARG A 162 -14.18 15.73 -0.58
C ARG A 162 -14.32 15.86 0.95
N LYS A 163 -15.49 15.52 1.54
CA LYS A 163 -15.68 15.50 3.00
C LYS A 163 -14.68 14.59 3.72
N ILE A 164 -14.20 13.53 3.06
CA ILE A 164 -13.20 12.58 3.59
C ILE A 164 -11.90 13.28 4.01
N ILE A 165 -11.50 14.36 3.32
CA ILE A 165 -10.26 15.09 3.58
C ILE A 165 -10.24 15.60 5.02
N LYS A 166 -11.37 16.19 5.45
CA LYS A 166 -11.50 16.72 6.81
C LYS A 166 -11.54 15.61 7.85
N ASP A 167 -12.27 14.52 7.58
CA ASP A 167 -12.39 13.40 8.50
C ASP A 167 -11.05 12.67 8.67
N PHE A 168 -10.32 12.43 7.58
CA PHE A 168 -9.00 11.82 7.60
C PHE A 168 -7.97 12.71 8.31
N THR A 169 -8.04 14.03 8.10
CA THR A 169 -7.19 15.00 8.82
C THR A 169 -7.46 14.98 10.33
N ALA A 170 -8.73 14.89 10.74
CA ALA A 170 -9.10 14.79 12.15
C ALA A 170 -8.64 13.46 12.78
N TYR A 171 -8.76 12.35 12.05
CA TYR A 171 -8.21 11.06 12.46
C TYR A 171 -6.67 11.11 12.62
N ALA A 172 -5.96 11.70 11.65
CA ALA A 172 -4.52 11.88 11.73
C ALA A 172 -4.10 12.76 12.93
N ASP A 173 -4.85 13.82 13.26
CA ASP A 173 -4.62 14.65 14.46
C ASP A 173 -4.63 13.81 15.74
N VAL A 174 -5.56 12.85 15.85
CA VAL A 174 -5.60 11.90 16.97
C VAL A 174 -4.33 11.05 16.98
N CYS A 175 -3.97 10.43 15.85
CA CYS A 175 -2.79 9.57 15.77
C CYS A 175 -1.51 10.33 16.15
N PHE A 176 -1.31 11.55 15.63
CA PHE A 176 -0.15 12.37 15.96
C PHE A 176 -0.11 12.74 17.44
N ARG A 177 -1.25 13.16 18.01
CA ARG A 177 -1.34 13.51 19.44
C ARG A 177 -1.04 12.34 20.36
N GLU A 178 -1.61 11.17 20.05
CA GLU A 178 -1.57 10.03 20.98
C GLU A 178 -0.28 9.19 20.85
N PHE A 179 0.35 9.16 19.67
CA PHE A 179 1.46 8.23 19.40
C PHE A 179 2.76 8.91 18.94
N GLY A 180 2.73 10.17 18.52
CA GLY A 180 3.89 10.85 17.92
C GLY A 180 5.09 11.12 18.85
N ASN A 181 4.93 10.86 20.15
CA ASN A 181 6.07 10.82 21.08
C ASN A 181 7.06 9.71 20.71
N HIS A 182 6.56 8.55 20.28
CA HIS A 182 7.37 7.38 19.90
C HIS A 182 7.45 7.17 18.38
N VAL A 183 6.44 7.61 17.63
CA VAL A 183 6.39 7.40 16.17
C VAL A 183 6.99 8.60 15.44
N LYS A 184 8.08 8.35 14.70
CA LYS A 184 8.79 9.39 13.93
C LYS A 184 8.61 9.29 12.42
N PHE A 185 8.10 8.18 11.90
CA PHE A 185 7.82 8.03 10.47
C PHE A 185 6.34 7.72 10.25
N TRP A 186 5.67 8.63 9.54
CA TRP A 186 4.25 8.58 9.26
C TRP A 186 4.00 8.47 7.76
N THR A 187 3.54 7.33 7.28
CA THR A 187 2.99 7.18 5.94
C THR A 187 1.50 7.51 5.98
N THR A 188 1.07 8.55 5.29
CA THR A 188 -0.35 8.93 5.27
C THR A 188 -1.21 7.86 4.59
N ILE A 189 -0.92 7.56 3.32
CA ILE A 189 -1.70 6.62 2.51
C ILE A 189 -0.73 5.60 1.91
N ASN A 190 -1.03 4.31 2.12
CA ASN A 190 -0.35 3.20 1.45
C ASN A 190 -0.77 3.13 -0.02
N GLU A 191 0.17 2.86 -0.94
CA GLU A 191 -0.09 2.49 -2.35
C GLU A 191 -1.30 3.20 -2.98
N ALA A 192 -1.35 4.53 -2.89
CA ALA A 192 -2.56 5.27 -3.22
C ALA A 192 -3.05 5.02 -4.66
N ASN A 193 -2.13 4.74 -5.59
CA ASN A 193 -2.42 4.37 -6.96
C ASN A 193 -3.18 3.03 -7.05
N ILE A 194 -2.69 1.98 -6.39
CA ILE A 194 -3.32 0.65 -6.42
C ILE A 194 -4.63 0.63 -5.64
N PHE A 195 -4.71 1.34 -4.51
CA PHE A 195 -5.97 1.54 -3.78
C PHE A 195 -7.07 2.01 -4.72
N THR A 196 -6.74 3.05 -5.49
CA THR A 196 -7.69 3.75 -6.33
C THR A 196 -8.10 2.92 -7.54
N ILE A 197 -7.13 2.27 -8.19
CA ILE A 197 -7.39 1.37 -9.32
C ILE A 197 -8.23 0.18 -8.85
N GLY A 198 -7.84 -0.51 -7.77
CA GLY A 198 -8.56 -1.69 -7.30
C GLY A 198 -9.99 -1.38 -6.83
N GLY A 199 -10.17 -0.29 -6.08
CA GLY A 199 -11.42 0.03 -5.41
C GLY A 199 -12.45 0.74 -6.28
N TYR A 200 -12.00 1.49 -7.29
CA TYR A 200 -12.84 2.42 -8.07
C TYR A 200 -12.67 2.32 -9.59
N ASN A 201 -11.70 1.55 -10.09
CA ASN A 201 -11.61 1.18 -11.50
C ASN A 201 -12.03 -0.28 -11.70
N ASP A 202 -11.41 -1.18 -10.95
CA ASP A 202 -11.51 -2.62 -11.14
C ASP A 202 -12.61 -3.28 -10.32
N GLY A 203 -12.93 -2.72 -9.15
CA GLY A 203 -13.91 -3.25 -8.20
C GLY A 203 -13.50 -4.58 -7.54
N ASN A 204 -12.20 -4.85 -7.48
CA ASN A 204 -11.62 -6.06 -6.88
C ASN A 204 -11.15 -5.86 -5.43
N SER A 205 -11.04 -4.61 -4.97
CA SER A 205 -10.85 -4.25 -3.57
C SER A 205 -11.99 -3.34 -3.10
N PRO A 206 -12.17 -3.12 -1.79
CA PRO A 206 -13.21 -2.24 -1.28
C PRO A 206 -13.06 -0.80 -1.78
N PRO A 207 -14.17 -0.07 -1.98
CA PRO A 207 -15.56 -0.49 -1.77
C PRO A 207 -16.14 -1.34 -2.92
N GLY A 208 -15.34 -1.70 -3.94
CA GLY A 208 -15.79 -2.60 -5.00
C GLY A 208 -16.58 -1.92 -6.10
N ARG A 209 -16.20 -0.69 -6.45
CA ARG A 209 -16.91 0.16 -7.42
C ARG A 209 -16.27 0.08 -8.79
N CYS A 210 -17.09 -0.08 -9.83
CA CYS A 210 -16.65 -0.07 -11.22
C CYS A 210 -17.85 0.09 -12.19
N SER A 211 -17.58 0.44 -13.44
CA SER A 211 -18.61 0.63 -14.48
C SER A 211 -19.27 -0.67 -14.94
N PHE A 212 -20.56 -0.59 -15.28
CA PHE A 212 -21.32 -1.62 -15.98
C PHE A 212 -21.63 -1.17 -17.43
N PRO A 213 -21.65 -2.05 -18.44
CA PRO A 213 -21.39 -3.49 -18.42
C PRO A 213 -19.89 -3.83 -18.53
N GLY A 214 -19.46 -4.97 -17.98
CA GLY A 214 -18.11 -5.50 -18.18
C GLY A 214 -17.43 -6.10 -16.95
N ARG A 215 -17.91 -5.75 -15.74
CA ARG A 215 -17.39 -6.25 -14.46
C ARG A 215 -18.54 -6.47 -13.47
N ASN A 216 -18.29 -7.24 -12.41
CA ASN A 216 -19.32 -7.66 -11.43
C ASN A 216 -19.68 -6.58 -10.39
N CYS A 217 -19.50 -5.29 -10.71
CA CYS A 217 -19.91 -4.20 -9.80
C CYS A 217 -21.36 -3.79 -10.06
N THR A 218 -22.06 -3.46 -8.97
CA THR A 218 -23.44 -2.96 -9.02
C THR A 218 -23.52 -1.43 -9.01
N LEU A 219 -22.42 -0.76 -8.65
CA LEU A 219 -22.31 0.69 -8.50
C LEU A 219 -20.90 1.16 -8.91
N GLY A 220 -20.80 2.42 -9.31
CA GLY A 220 -19.54 3.09 -9.61
C GLY A 220 -19.43 3.58 -11.05
N ASN A 221 -18.36 4.34 -11.30
CA ASN A 221 -18.00 4.80 -12.64
C ASN A 221 -16.48 4.83 -12.77
N SER A 222 -15.91 3.78 -13.36
CA SER A 222 -14.46 3.63 -13.61
C SER A 222 -13.87 4.74 -14.48
N SER A 223 -14.72 5.48 -15.20
CA SER A 223 -14.27 6.58 -16.05
C SER A 223 -13.89 7.83 -15.26
N THR A 224 -14.49 8.04 -14.08
CA THR A 224 -14.38 9.28 -13.32
C THR A 224 -13.97 9.06 -11.86
N GLU A 225 -14.51 8.04 -11.19
CA GLU A 225 -14.31 7.85 -9.75
C GLU A 225 -12.85 7.56 -9.42
N THR A 226 -12.13 6.82 -10.28
CA THR A 226 -10.69 6.60 -10.15
C THR A 226 -9.92 7.92 -10.05
N TYR A 227 -10.22 8.91 -10.89
CA TYR A 227 -9.51 10.19 -10.87
C TYR A 227 -9.96 11.10 -9.72
N ILE A 228 -11.25 11.08 -9.37
CA ILE A 228 -11.78 11.82 -8.22
C ILE A 228 -11.15 11.33 -6.91
N VAL A 229 -11.08 10.02 -6.72
CA VAL A 229 -10.50 9.40 -5.52
C VAL A 229 -9.00 9.71 -5.43
N GLY A 230 -8.25 9.51 -6.52
CA GLY A 230 -6.82 9.83 -6.53
C GLY A 230 -6.54 11.29 -6.19
N HIS A 231 -7.38 12.21 -6.66
CA HIS A 231 -7.30 13.63 -6.32
C HIS A 231 -7.60 13.89 -4.82
N ASN A 232 -8.66 13.30 -4.28
CA ASN A 232 -9.01 13.45 -2.87
C ASN A 232 -7.93 12.85 -1.93
N LEU A 233 -7.28 11.75 -2.32
CA LEU A 233 -6.15 11.16 -1.58
C LEU A 233 -4.96 12.14 -1.50
N LEU A 234 -4.60 12.78 -2.62
CA LEU A 234 -3.52 13.77 -2.65
C LEU A 234 -3.84 14.99 -1.78
N LEU A 235 -5.07 15.52 -1.85
CA LEU A 235 -5.51 16.63 -1.00
C LEU A 235 -5.56 16.25 0.48
N ALA A 236 -6.00 15.02 0.80
CA ALA A 236 -6.02 14.50 2.16
C ALA A 236 -4.60 14.35 2.72
N HIS A 237 -3.67 13.81 1.92
CA HIS A 237 -2.26 13.76 2.27
C HIS A 237 -1.68 15.16 2.54
N ALA A 238 -1.92 16.13 1.64
CA ALA A 238 -1.45 17.50 1.80
C ALA A 238 -1.99 18.17 3.07
N SER A 239 -3.28 17.99 3.35
CA SER A 239 -3.93 18.49 4.57
C SER A 239 -3.31 17.89 5.84
N VAL A 240 -3.07 16.57 5.87
CA VAL A 240 -2.44 15.87 7.00
C VAL A 240 -0.99 16.30 7.19
N SER A 241 -0.21 16.41 6.11
CA SER A 241 1.17 16.87 6.16
C SER A 241 1.28 18.29 6.70
N ARG A 242 0.42 19.20 6.21
CA ARG A 242 0.34 20.57 6.72
C ARG A 242 -0.02 20.61 8.20
N LEU A 243 -0.98 19.81 8.65
CA LEU A 243 -1.32 19.69 10.07
C LEU A 243 -0.09 19.26 10.89
N TYR A 244 0.63 18.22 10.46
CA TYR A 244 1.83 17.74 11.15
C TYR A 244 2.90 18.82 11.23
N LYS A 245 3.20 19.47 10.09
CA LYS A 245 4.18 20.56 10.00
C LYS A 245 3.86 21.72 10.93
N GLN A 246 2.59 22.10 11.03
CA GLN A 246 2.17 23.28 11.80
C GLN A 246 2.04 23.01 13.30
N LYS A 247 1.70 21.79 13.72
CA LYS A 247 1.33 21.49 15.11
C LYS A 247 2.27 20.53 15.82
N TYR A 248 2.98 19.66 15.08
CA TYR A 248 3.68 18.51 15.66
C TYR A 248 5.16 18.43 15.29
N LYS A 249 5.60 18.93 14.13
CA LYS A 249 6.99 18.79 13.64
C LYS A 249 8.02 19.31 14.65
N ASP A 250 7.82 20.50 15.19
CA ASP A 250 8.78 21.13 16.13
C ASP A 250 8.82 20.43 17.50
N ILE A 251 7.75 19.71 17.87
CA ILE A 251 7.63 19.02 19.17
C ILE A 251 8.10 17.57 19.06
N GLN A 252 7.75 16.91 17.96
CA GLN A 252 7.92 15.46 17.78
C GLN A 252 9.12 15.11 16.91
N GLY A 253 9.57 16.00 16.02
CA GLY A 253 10.73 15.78 15.15
C GLY A 253 10.58 14.65 14.12
N GLY A 254 9.37 14.15 13.87
CA GLY A 254 9.12 13.09 12.89
C GLY A 254 8.95 13.60 11.46
N SER A 255 8.65 12.71 10.53
CA SER A 255 8.50 12.96 9.10
C SER A 255 7.20 12.35 8.57
N VAL A 256 6.58 13.04 7.61
CA VAL A 256 5.33 12.60 6.96
C VAL A 256 5.58 12.32 5.49
N GLY A 257 5.17 11.14 5.03
CA GLY A 257 5.34 10.69 3.67
C GLY A 257 4.07 10.13 3.04
N PHE A 258 4.22 9.77 1.78
CA PHE A 258 3.21 9.18 0.92
C PHE A 258 3.78 7.94 0.26
N SER A 259 2.96 6.91 0.06
CA SER A 259 3.43 5.65 -0.50
C SER A 259 2.76 5.28 -1.82
N LEU A 260 3.56 4.74 -2.72
CA LEU A 260 3.20 4.36 -4.08
C LEU A 260 3.67 2.94 -4.37
N PHE A 261 2.88 2.20 -5.13
CA PHE A 261 3.34 0.99 -5.77
C PHE A 261 4.06 1.32 -7.07
N ALA A 262 5.32 0.91 -7.20
CA ALA A 262 6.12 1.03 -8.40
C ALA A 262 6.23 -0.32 -9.11
N MET A 263 5.90 -0.32 -10.39
CA MET A 263 6.21 -1.43 -11.29
C MET A 263 7.38 -1.03 -12.19
N ASN A 264 8.31 -1.94 -12.43
CA ASN A 264 9.37 -1.68 -13.41
C ASN A 264 8.83 -1.98 -14.82
N PHE A 265 8.59 -0.94 -15.60
CA PHE A 265 8.11 -1.07 -16.98
C PHE A 265 9.28 -1.14 -17.96
N THR A 266 9.22 -2.07 -18.90
CA THR A 266 10.22 -2.24 -19.96
C THR A 266 9.49 -2.41 -21.28
N PRO A 267 9.94 -1.80 -22.40
CA PRO A 267 9.27 -1.98 -23.68
C PRO A 267 9.39 -3.44 -24.15
N SER A 268 8.34 -3.97 -24.78
CA SER A 268 8.32 -5.34 -25.31
C SER A 268 9.23 -5.50 -26.53
N THR A 269 9.44 -4.42 -27.29
CA THR A 269 10.32 -4.37 -28.46
C THR A 269 11.17 -3.10 -28.43
N ASN A 270 12.19 -3.00 -29.29
CA ASN A 270 12.99 -1.77 -29.46
C ASN A 270 12.29 -0.72 -30.34
N SER A 271 10.97 -0.83 -30.53
CA SER A 271 10.21 0.16 -31.30
C SER A 271 10.04 1.44 -30.49
N LYS A 272 10.03 2.59 -31.19
CA LYS A 272 9.77 3.88 -30.55
C LYS A 272 8.38 3.94 -29.91
N ASP A 273 7.41 3.23 -30.47
CA ASP A 273 6.04 3.23 -29.96
C ASP A 273 5.96 2.52 -28.61
N ASP A 274 6.62 1.36 -28.45
CA ASP A 274 6.71 0.67 -27.15
C ASP A 274 7.50 1.49 -26.11
N GLU A 275 8.55 2.20 -26.53
CA GLU A 275 9.27 3.13 -25.64
C GLU A 275 8.38 4.28 -25.15
N ILE A 276 7.59 4.89 -26.05
CA ILE A 276 6.64 5.96 -25.70
C ILE A 276 5.52 5.41 -24.81
N ALA A 277 4.99 4.21 -25.10
CA ALA A 277 4.00 3.54 -24.26
C ALA A 277 4.55 3.22 -22.86
N THR A 278 5.82 2.82 -22.77
CA THR A 278 6.50 2.58 -21.48
C THR A 278 6.58 3.87 -20.65
N LYS A 279 6.84 5.02 -21.27
CA LYS A 279 6.79 6.32 -20.57
C LYS A 279 5.38 6.64 -20.09
N ARG A 280 4.36 6.46 -20.95
CA ARG A 280 2.95 6.59 -20.52
C ARG A 280 2.60 5.70 -19.34
N ALA A 281 3.03 4.44 -19.34
CA ALA A 281 2.78 3.52 -18.23
C ALA A 281 3.35 4.06 -16.92
N ASN A 282 4.59 4.58 -16.95
CA ASN A 282 5.19 5.24 -15.78
C ASN A 282 4.42 6.48 -15.34
N ASP A 283 4.01 7.33 -16.29
CA ASP A 283 3.25 8.55 -15.99
C ASP A 283 1.90 8.21 -15.34
N PHE A 284 1.19 7.17 -15.81
CA PHE A 284 -0.10 6.78 -15.24
C PHE A 284 0.01 6.04 -13.89
N TYR A 285 0.98 5.12 -13.73
CA TYR A 285 1.11 4.36 -12.48
C TYR A 285 1.83 5.12 -11.38
N LEU A 286 2.89 5.86 -11.71
CA LEU A 286 3.72 6.58 -10.74
C LEU A 286 3.53 8.09 -10.84
N GLY A 287 3.67 8.65 -12.04
CA GLY A 287 3.59 10.10 -12.28
C GLY A 287 2.27 10.71 -11.78
N TRP A 288 1.16 9.99 -11.93
CA TRP A 288 -0.18 10.41 -11.54
C TRP A 288 -0.25 10.94 -10.10
N MET A 289 0.49 10.32 -9.20
CA MET A 289 0.51 10.71 -7.79
C MET A 289 1.85 11.28 -7.34
N LEU A 290 2.95 10.95 -8.00
CA LEU A 290 4.26 11.48 -7.66
C LEU A 290 4.46 12.92 -8.19
N GLU A 291 4.05 13.23 -9.41
CA GLU A 291 4.24 14.57 -9.98
C GLU A 291 3.47 15.66 -9.23
N PRO A 292 2.22 15.46 -8.77
CA PRO A 292 1.56 16.44 -7.92
C PRO A 292 2.37 16.76 -6.66
N LEU A 293 3.01 15.76 -6.04
CA LEU A 293 3.84 15.95 -4.84
C LEU A 293 5.13 16.73 -5.13
N ILE A 294 5.66 16.69 -6.36
CA ILE A 294 6.91 17.36 -6.73
C ILE A 294 6.64 18.73 -7.37
N TYR A 295 5.69 18.80 -8.29
CA TYR A 295 5.45 19.93 -9.18
C TYR A 295 4.13 20.67 -8.87
N GLY A 296 3.21 20.04 -8.14
CA GLY A 296 1.89 20.60 -7.81
C GLY A 296 0.84 20.38 -8.89
N ASP A 297 1.10 19.56 -9.91
CA ASP A 297 0.15 19.27 -10.98
C ASP A 297 0.35 17.85 -11.53
N TYR A 298 -0.63 17.35 -12.30
CA TYR A 298 -0.59 16.03 -12.93
C TYR A 298 0.29 16.00 -14.19
N PRO A 299 0.78 14.81 -14.60
CA PRO A 299 1.51 14.65 -15.84
C PRO A 299 0.73 15.18 -17.06
N ASP A 300 1.44 15.89 -17.93
CA ASP A 300 0.86 16.48 -19.14
C ASP A 300 0.19 15.45 -20.06
N VAL A 301 0.73 14.23 -20.14
CA VAL A 301 0.12 13.16 -20.94
C VAL A 301 -1.23 12.74 -20.37
N MET A 302 -1.37 12.66 -19.04
CA MET A 302 -2.63 12.33 -18.39
C MET A 302 -3.67 13.42 -18.63
N LYS A 303 -3.29 14.70 -18.46
CA LYS A 303 -4.19 15.85 -18.72
C LYS A 303 -4.73 15.84 -20.15
N ARG A 304 -3.87 15.56 -21.15
CA ARG A 304 -4.29 15.50 -22.56
C ARG A 304 -5.18 14.29 -22.87
N THR A 305 -4.84 13.11 -22.33
CA THR A 305 -5.57 11.87 -22.65
C THR A 305 -6.91 11.78 -21.92
N ILE A 306 -6.94 12.12 -20.64
CA ILE A 306 -8.14 11.96 -19.79
C ILE A 306 -9.09 13.16 -19.95
N GLY A 307 -8.53 14.36 -20.15
CA GLY A 307 -9.28 15.60 -20.32
C GLY A 307 -10.14 15.93 -19.09
N SER A 308 -11.40 16.30 -19.32
CA SER A 308 -12.31 16.78 -18.27
C SER A 308 -12.63 15.78 -17.15
N ARG A 309 -12.30 14.49 -17.31
CA ARG A 309 -12.49 13.48 -16.26
C ARG A 309 -11.42 13.55 -15.17
N LEU A 310 -10.27 14.14 -15.47
CA LEU A 310 -9.19 14.36 -14.49
C LEU A 310 -9.49 15.68 -13.75
N PRO A 311 -9.65 15.66 -12.42
CA PRO A 311 -9.83 16.88 -11.65
C PRO A 311 -8.65 17.85 -11.83
N VAL A 312 -8.92 19.14 -11.69
CA VAL A 312 -7.90 20.20 -11.79
C VAL A 312 -7.65 20.75 -10.40
N PHE A 313 -6.38 20.84 -10.00
CA PHE A 313 -6.01 21.55 -8.78
C PHE A 313 -6.25 23.05 -8.95
N SER A 314 -6.95 23.67 -8.00
CA SER A 314 -6.87 25.11 -7.82
C SER A 314 -5.44 25.53 -7.49
N LYS A 315 -5.14 26.82 -7.61
CA LYS A 315 -3.81 27.35 -7.28
C LYS A 315 -3.43 27.04 -5.84
N GLU A 316 -4.37 27.20 -4.92
CA GLU A 316 -4.19 26.95 -3.49
C GLU A 316 -3.96 25.47 -3.21
N GLU A 317 -4.67 24.57 -3.90
CA GLU A 317 -4.47 23.13 -3.76
C GLU A 317 -3.13 22.68 -4.34
N SER A 318 -2.75 23.21 -5.51
CA SER A 318 -1.45 22.95 -6.14
C SER A 318 -0.29 23.33 -5.21
N GLU A 319 -0.37 24.51 -4.60
CA GLU A 319 0.61 24.98 -3.62
C GLU A 319 0.64 24.13 -2.34
N GLN A 320 -0.49 23.55 -1.94
CA GLN A 320 -0.57 22.69 -0.76
C GLN A 320 -0.02 21.27 -1.01
N VAL A 321 -0.27 20.69 -2.17
CA VAL A 321 0.18 19.33 -2.53
C VAL A 321 1.66 19.33 -2.88
N LYS A 322 2.15 20.39 -3.52
CA LYS A 322 3.56 20.52 -3.86
C LYS A 322 4.45 20.52 -2.62
N GLY A 323 5.38 19.57 -2.55
CA GLY A 323 6.32 19.43 -1.44
C GLY A 323 5.67 18.99 -0.12
N SER A 324 4.48 18.35 -0.17
CA SER A 324 3.79 17.90 1.03
C SER A 324 4.33 16.58 1.61
N SER A 325 5.33 15.96 0.98
CA SER A 325 5.96 14.72 1.46
C SER A 325 7.42 14.96 1.84
N ASP A 326 7.79 14.65 3.08
CA ASP A 326 9.18 14.60 3.55
C ASP A 326 9.94 13.41 2.95
N PHE A 327 9.22 12.31 2.67
CA PHE A 327 9.74 11.12 2.01
C PHE A 327 8.69 10.44 1.13
N ILE A 328 9.15 9.64 0.17
CA ILE A 328 8.29 8.76 -0.63
C ILE A 328 8.59 7.30 -0.26
N GLY A 329 7.56 6.58 0.16
CA GLY A 329 7.64 5.15 0.41
C GLY A 329 7.31 4.37 -0.86
N VAL A 330 8.27 3.62 -1.39
CA VAL A 330 8.08 2.89 -2.64
C VAL A 330 7.93 1.40 -2.37
N ILE A 331 6.86 0.83 -2.89
CA ILE A 331 6.54 -0.58 -2.78
C ILE A 331 6.70 -1.22 -4.17
N HIS A 332 7.46 -2.32 -4.27
CA HIS A 332 7.80 -2.92 -5.56
C HIS A 332 7.85 -4.43 -5.48
N TYR A 333 7.20 -5.10 -6.45
CA TYR A 333 7.18 -6.57 -6.56
C TYR A 333 7.21 -7.08 -8.00
N LEU A 334 6.89 -6.21 -8.97
CA LEU A 334 6.49 -6.61 -10.31
C LEU A 334 7.27 -5.83 -11.36
N THR A 335 7.56 -6.52 -12.45
CA THR A 335 8.02 -5.92 -13.70
C THR A 335 6.97 -6.16 -14.77
N ALA A 336 6.87 -5.30 -15.77
CA ALA A 336 5.96 -5.51 -16.89
C ALA A 336 6.60 -5.14 -18.22
N LEU A 337 6.34 -6.00 -19.21
CA LEU A 337 6.62 -5.70 -20.60
C LEU A 337 5.45 -4.88 -21.16
N VAL A 338 5.75 -3.73 -21.77
CA VAL A 338 4.76 -2.79 -22.29
C VAL A 338 4.78 -2.82 -23.81
N THR A 339 3.60 -2.99 -24.40
CA THR A 339 3.39 -2.89 -25.84
C THR A 339 2.41 -1.77 -26.13
N ASN A 340 2.75 -0.90 -27.10
CA ASN A 340 1.82 0.11 -27.59
C ASN A 340 0.62 -0.56 -28.26
N ILE A 341 -0.56 0.00 -28.04
CA ILE A 341 -1.77 -0.42 -28.74
C ILE A 341 -2.23 0.73 -29.63
N ASP A 342 -2.54 0.45 -30.90
CA ASP A 342 -3.18 1.41 -31.79
C ASP A 342 -4.70 1.20 -31.78
N ILE A 343 -5.36 1.62 -30.70
CA ILE A 343 -6.82 1.65 -30.62
C ILE A 343 -7.29 3.09 -30.52
N ASN A 344 -8.30 3.43 -31.31
CA ASN A 344 -9.05 4.68 -31.12
C ASN A 344 -9.90 4.54 -29.84
N PRO A 345 -9.65 5.32 -28.77
CA PRO A 345 -10.35 5.21 -27.49
C PRO A 345 -11.88 5.37 -27.63
N SER A 346 -12.34 6.03 -28.69
CA SER A 346 -13.77 6.19 -28.98
C SER A 346 -14.48 4.90 -29.45
N LEU A 347 -13.74 3.82 -29.73
CA LEU A 347 -14.28 2.55 -30.21
C LEU A 347 -14.35 1.46 -29.13
N SER A 348 -13.84 1.69 -27.90
CA SER A 348 -13.64 0.66 -26.87
C SER A 348 -14.53 0.79 -25.63
N GLY A 349 -15.83 1.04 -25.81
CA GLY A 349 -16.80 1.03 -24.69
C GLY A 349 -16.68 2.23 -23.73
N ILE A 350 -16.97 2.02 -22.44
CA ILE A 350 -16.88 3.06 -21.40
C ILE A 350 -15.40 3.25 -21.03
N PRO A 351 -14.79 4.43 -21.24
CA PRO A 351 -13.37 4.65 -20.95
C PRO A 351 -13.09 4.49 -19.45
N ASP A 352 -12.00 3.82 -19.13
CA ASP A 352 -11.49 3.55 -17.78
C ASP A 352 -9.97 3.77 -17.71
N PHE A 353 -9.38 3.66 -16.52
CA PHE A 353 -7.96 3.88 -16.29
C PHE A 353 -7.05 3.05 -17.21
N ASN A 354 -7.45 1.80 -17.50
CA ASN A 354 -6.65 0.91 -18.34
C ASN A 354 -6.71 1.31 -19.81
N SER A 355 -7.91 1.62 -20.31
CA SER A 355 -8.09 2.09 -21.68
C SER A 355 -7.41 3.44 -21.95
N ASP A 356 -7.36 4.33 -20.95
CA ASP A 356 -6.73 5.65 -21.05
C ASP A 356 -5.21 5.58 -21.22
N MET A 357 -4.57 4.50 -20.79
CA MET A 357 -3.13 4.31 -21.03
C MET A 357 -2.81 3.93 -22.48
N VAL A 358 -3.78 3.38 -23.22
CA VAL A 358 -3.64 2.93 -24.62
C VAL A 358 -2.39 2.04 -24.80
N LEU A 359 -2.30 0.98 -23.99
CA LEU A 359 -1.19 0.03 -24.00
C LEU A 359 -1.61 -1.33 -23.46
N SER A 360 -0.83 -2.37 -23.78
CA SER A 360 -0.95 -3.70 -23.20
C SER A 360 0.25 -3.94 -22.29
N MET A 361 0.00 -4.59 -21.14
CA MET A 361 1.07 -4.99 -20.21
C MET A 361 1.07 -6.49 -19.99
N ARG A 362 2.26 -7.08 -20.03
CA ARG A 362 2.50 -8.44 -19.55
C ARG A 362 3.33 -8.40 -18.28
N VAL A 363 2.65 -8.58 -17.15
CA VAL A 363 3.25 -8.57 -15.81
C VAL A 363 4.06 -9.84 -15.56
N ARG A 364 5.21 -9.67 -14.89
CA ARG A 364 6.09 -10.72 -14.40
C ARG A 364 6.46 -10.40 -12.95
N ILE A 365 6.67 -11.45 -12.15
CA ILE A 365 7.26 -11.30 -10.82
C ILE A 365 8.73 -10.93 -11.01
N SER A 366 9.20 -9.88 -10.33
CA SER A 366 10.61 -9.50 -10.37
C SER A 366 11.48 -10.65 -9.88
N ARG A 367 12.36 -11.16 -10.74
CA ARG A 367 13.41 -12.11 -10.39
C ARG A 367 14.75 -11.40 -10.52
N LEU A 368 15.67 -11.63 -9.59
CA LEU A 368 17.04 -11.13 -9.74
C LEU A 368 17.68 -11.75 -11.00
N PRO A 369 18.44 -10.99 -11.79
CA PRO A 369 19.24 -11.58 -12.86
C PRO A 369 20.30 -12.49 -12.21
N ASN A 370 20.35 -13.77 -12.62
CA ASN A 370 21.26 -14.82 -12.16
C ASN A 370 21.00 -15.50 -10.80
N SER A 371 19.78 -15.50 -10.29
CA SER A 371 19.43 -16.40 -9.17
C SER A 371 18.48 -17.52 -9.64
N ASP A 372 19.00 -18.75 -9.72
CA ASP A 372 18.17 -19.96 -9.67
C ASP A 372 17.50 -20.15 -8.28
N GLU A 373 17.76 -19.22 -7.34
CA GLU A 373 17.28 -19.26 -5.97
C GLU A 373 16.30 -18.11 -5.65
N LYS A 374 15.26 -18.48 -4.90
CA LYS A 374 14.12 -17.64 -4.50
C LYS A 374 14.50 -16.70 -3.35
N CYS A 375 15.31 -15.68 -3.62
CA CYS A 375 15.61 -14.64 -2.63
C CYS A 375 15.11 -13.29 -3.16
N LEU A 376 13.97 -12.81 -2.63
CA LEU A 376 13.44 -11.48 -2.93
C LEU A 376 14.09 -10.47 -1.99
N ILE A 377 15.14 -9.80 -2.48
CA ILE A 377 15.69 -8.59 -1.88
C ILE A 377 15.34 -7.45 -2.83
N PHE A 378 14.52 -6.50 -2.36
CA PHE A 378 14.09 -5.36 -3.17
C PHE A 378 15.09 -4.22 -3.05
N PHE A 379 15.58 -3.73 -4.18
CA PHE A 379 16.27 -2.46 -4.28
C PHE A 379 15.39 -1.50 -5.07
N ILE A 380 15.25 -0.27 -4.58
CA ILE A 380 14.72 0.83 -5.39
C ILE A 380 15.65 2.01 -5.20
N THR A 381 16.50 2.24 -6.19
CA THR A 381 17.15 3.54 -6.38
C THR A 381 16.29 4.31 -7.38
N LEU A 382 15.39 5.16 -6.90
CA LEU A 382 14.79 6.17 -7.77
C LEU A 382 15.75 7.37 -7.83
N SER A 383 16.45 7.53 -8.95
CA SER A 383 17.09 8.81 -9.27
C SER A 383 16.01 9.82 -9.62
N ILE A 384 15.45 10.49 -8.61
CA ILE A 384 14.61 11.66 -8.81
C ILE A 384 15.57 12.85 -8.96
N PRO A 385 15.46 13.67 -10.03
CA PRO A 385 16.33 14.83 -10.24
C PRO A 385 15.91 16.01 -9.35
N ASN A 386 15.73 15.76 -8.05
CA ASN A 386 15.42 16.77 -7.04
C ASN A 386 16.23 16.48 -5.76
N PRO A 387 17.19 17.35 -5.38
CA PRO A 387 18.06 17.14 -4.23
C PRO A 387 17.37 17.21 -2.86
N PHE A 388 16.04 17.43 -2.82
CA PHE A 388 15.28 17.59 -1.57
C PHE A 388 14.33 16.43 -1.23
N LEU A 389 14.28 15.35 -2.02
CA LEU A 389 13.38 14.22 -1.75
C LEU A 389 14.14 12.98 -1.25
N LEU A 390 13.91 12.58 -0.01
CA LEU A 390 14.41 11.31 0.51
C LEU A 390 13.52 10.17 0.01
N VAL A 391 14.08 9.29 -0.83
CA VAL A 391 13.43 8.03 -1.20
C VAL A 391 13.76 7.01 -0.13
N VAL A 392 12.76 6.61 0.66
CA VAL A 392 12.93 5.53 1.64
C VAL A 392 12.44 4.25 0.98
N ALA A 393 13.39 3.49 0.44
CA ALA A 393 13.14 2.13 -0.02
C ALA A 393 13.11 1.22 1.21
N PHE A 394 11.93 0.70 1.52
CA PHE A 394 11.82 -0.33 2.54
C PHE A 394 11.93 -1.71 1.87
N VAL A 395 12.91 -2.50 2.30
CA VAL A 395 12.97 -3.92 1.95
C VAL A 395 12.01 -4.66 2.86
N PHE A 396 10.73 -4.72 2.48
CA PHE A 396 9.75 -5.56 3.18
C PHE A 396 9.70 -6.94 2.53
N VAL A 397 10.05 -7.99 3.28
CA VAL A 397 9.67 -9.36 2.92
C VAL A 397 8.16 -9.47 3.14
N TRP A 398 7.38 -9.36 2.06
CA TRP A 398 5.93 -9.53 2.12
C TRP A 398 5.54 -10.97 1.82
N THR A 399 4.74 -11.57 2.71
CA THR A 399 4.18 -12.93 2.58
C THR A 399 2.77 -12.97 1.97
N SER A 400 2.17 -11.85 1.55
CA SER A 400 0.74 -11.81 1.20
C SER A 400 0.34 -12.19 -0.23
N LEU A 401 1.26 -12.66 -1.07
CA LEU A 401 0.86 -13.20 -2.39
C LEU A 401 0.08 -14.53 -2.30
N LEU A 402 -0.04 -15.12 -1.11
CA LEU A 402 -0.74 -16.38 -0.87
C LEU A 402 -2.26 -16.24 -0.65
N PHE A 403 -2.78 -15.04 -0.36
CA PHE A 403 -4.23 -14.84 -0.20
C PHE A 403 -4.99 -14.87 -1.54
N LEU A 404 -4.37 -14.42 -2.63
CA LEU A 404 -4.98 -14.46 -3.97
C LEU A 404 -5.01 -15.87 -4.60
N HIS A 405 -4.31 -16.84 -4.02
CA HIS A 405 -4.21 -18.21 -4.55
C HIS A 405 -4.70 -19.30 -3.59
N GLY A 406 -5.32 -18.97 -2.46
CA GLY A 406 -5.94 -19.96 -1.56
C GLY A 406 -4.98 -21.03 -1.02
N LEU A 407 -3.68 -20.72 -0.93
CA LEU A 407 -2.64 -21.66 -0.53
C LEU A 407 -2.05 -21.27 0.83
N TRP A 408 -2.91 -21.23 1.85
CA TRP A 408 -2.48 -21.49 3.22
C TRP A 408 -3.64 -22.11 4.01
N LYS A 409 -3.65 -23.45 4.09
CA LYS A 409 -4.38 -24.14 5.15
C LYS A 409 -3.48 -24.08 6.38
N ALA A 410 -3.91 -23.34 7.39
CA ALA A 410 -3.31 -23.39 8.71
C ALA A 410 -3.38 -24.85 9.23
N SER A 411 -2.23 -25.39 9.60
CA SER A 411 -2.11 -26.60 10.42
C SER A 411 -2.22 -26.23 11.89
#